data_AF-A0A9P4QNY2-F1
#
_entry.id   AF-A0A9P4QNY2-F1
#
_cell.length_a   1.000
_cell.length_b   1.000
_cell.length_c   1.000
_cell.angle_alpha   90.00
_cell.angle_beta   90.00
_cell.angle_gamma   90.00
#
_symmetry.space_group_name_H-M   'P 1'
#
loop_
_entity.id
_entity.type
_entity.pdbx_description
1 polymer ?
#
loop_
_entity_poly.entity_id
_entity_poly.type
_entity_poly.pdbx_seq_one_letter_code
_entity_poly.pdbx_strand_id
1 'polypeptide(L)'
;EFIGNNIPPYAILSHTWGSKDDEVSFQDIKNNVGKRKLGYQKIRFCGKQAKDDNLAFIWVDTCCIDKTSSAELSEAINSMFQWYQNAKICYAYLSDVSNEISGDESQSVQRQKSALQQSKWFTRGWTLQELLAPASVEFFSKDWERLGNKQYLKQTIHEITKVPLEVLEGAPVSRYSVEERFSWASNRQTARVEDESYCLLGIFDIHMPLIYGEGKEKALKRLQKEVKESQGETAANLSHNIKANNPARDASLSKILRWLAAPDPSVNYQKAFKQRQQDTGLWFLESELYTNWRVDDASSIWLYGIPGCGKTILSSTVLQDILQHCDIKLGQVAAYFYFDFNDVKKQHADLMLRSLVCQLLQQSVEIPTGLDTLSS
;
A
#
# COMPACT_ATOMS: atom_id res chain seq x y z
N GLU A 1 3.29 -5.51 19.89
CA GLU A 1 3.27 -5.12 18.47
C GLU A 1 4.05 -6.15 17.68
N PHE A 2 3.53 -6.62 16.55
CA PHE A 2 4.21 -7.57 15.67
C PHE A 2 4.67 -6.83 14.42
N ILE A 3 5.91 -7.06 13.98
CA ILE A 3 6.52 -6.31 12.86
C ILE A 3 7.08 -7.30 11.84
N GLY A 4 6.88 -7.02 10.55
CA GLY A 4 7.44 -7.78 9.44
C GLY A 4 7.01 -9.25 9.45
N ASN A 5 7.97 -10.17 9.30
CA ASN A 5 7.72 -11.60 9.19
C ASN A 5 7.19 -12.26 10.47
N ASN A 6 7.13 -11.53 11.59
CA ASN A 6 6.63 -12.04 12.86
C ASN A 6 5.12 -11.80 13.07
N ILE A 7 4.41 -11.27 12.06
CA ILE A 7 2.97 -11.06 12.13
C ILE A 7 2.26 -12.44 12.06
N PRO A 8 1.56 -12.86 13.13
CA PRO A 8 0.85 -14.14 13.11
C PRO A 8 -0.35 -14.08 12.16
N PRO A 9 -0.90 -15.22 11.70
CA PRO A 9 -2.18 -15.24 10.99
C PRO A 9 -3.30 -14.58 11.81
N TYR A 10 -4.08 -13.71 11.20
CA TYR A 10 -5.19 -13.01 11.84
C TYR A 10 -6.42 -12.92 10.93
N ALA A 11 -7.58 -12.78 11.56
CA ALA A 11 -8.80 -12.32 10.89
C ALA A 11 -8.90 -10.80 10.99
N ILE A 12 -9.51 -10.16 10.00
CA ILE A 12 -9.73 -8.71 9.98
C ILE A 12 -11.22 -8.39 9.90
N LEU A 13 -11.69 -7.42 10.69
CA LEU A 13 -13.10 -6.99 10.66
C LEU A 13 -13.25 -5.80 9.72
N SER A 14 -14.20 -5.91 8.78
CA SER A 14 -14.71 -4.81 7.97
C SER A 14 -16.15 -4.50 8.41
N HIS A 15 -16.43 -3.26 8.76
CA HIS A 15 -17.78 -2.86 9.21
C HIS A 15 -18.05 -1.39 8.92
N THR A 16 -19.34 -1.05 8.87
CA THR A 16 -19.75 0.35 8.88
C THR A 16 -19.77 0.87 10.33
N TRP A 17 -19.24 2.08 10.51
CA TRP A 17 -19.22 2.72 11.83
C TRP A 17 -20.65 3.17 12.20
N GLY A 18 -21.01 2.88 13.45
CA GLY A 18 -22.22 3.40 14.08
C GLY A 18 -22.04 4.85 14.56
N SER A 19 -22.78 5.24 15.61
CA SER A 19 -22.52 6.51 16.28
C SER A 19 -21.12 6.49 16.92
N LYS A 20 -20.47 7.65 17.06
CA LYS A 20 -19.12 7.72 17.67
C LYS A 20 -19.10 7.19 19.10
N ASP A 21 -20.20 7.35 19.82
CA ASP A 21 -20.31 6.91 21.22
C ASP A 21 -20.46 5.39 21.34
N ASP A 22 -20.93 4.73 20.28
CA ASP A 22 -21.09 3.28 20.20
C ASP A 22 -19.82 2.54 19.79
N GLU A 23 -18.93 3.17 19.03
CA GLU A 23 -17.70 2.53 18.55
C GLU A 23 -16.64 2.42 19.65
N VAL A 24 -15.97 1.27 19.69
CA VAL A 24 -14.90 0.97 20.64
C VAL A 24 -13.59 1.49 20.08
N SER A 25 -12.95 2.41 20.79
CA SER A 25 -11.64 2.95 20.43
C SER A 25 -10.48 2.16 21.02
N PHE A 26 -9.26 2.44 20.57
CA PHE A 26 -8.04 1.90 21.17
C PHE A 26 -7.94 2.23 22.68
N GLN A 27 -8.28 3.47 23.05
CA GLN A 27 -8.27 3.91 24.45
C GLN A 27 -9.32 3.16 25.29
N ASP A 28 -10.48 2.82 24.70
CA ASP A 28 -11.51 2.05 25.41
C ASP A 28 -11.05 0.63 25.75
N ILE A 29 -10.27 0.00 24.85
CA ILE A 29 -9.65 -1.30 25.10
C ILE A 29 -8.55 -1.18 26.16
N LYS A 30 -7.65 -0.19 26.01
CA LYS A 30 -6.56 0.06 26.95
C LYS A 30 -7.06 0.30 28.38
N ASN A 31 -8.17 1.02 28.52
CA ASN A 31 -8.79 1.36 29.80
C ASN A 31 -9.83 0.33 30.28
N ASN A 32 -10.03 -0.78 29.55
CA ASN A 32 -11.01 -1.82 29.87
C ASN A 32 -12.49 -1.34 29.98
N VAL A 33 -12.85 -0.25 29.29
CA VAL A 33 -14.22 0.31 29.30
C VAL A 33 -15.04 -0.04 28.06
N GLY A 34 -14.39 -0.56 27.00
CA GLY A 34 -15.04 -0.86 25.72
C GLY A 34 -16.22 -1.83 25.79
N LYS A 35 -16.24 -2.75 26.77
CA LYS A 35 -17.31 -3.75 26.95
C LYS A 35 -18.72 -3.18 27.11
N ARG A 36 -18.82 -1.91 27.52
CA ARG A 36 -20.10 -1.22 27.75
C ARG A 36 -20.70 -0.61 26.49
N LYS A 37 -19.90 -0.47 25.42
CA LYS A 37 -20.31 0.15 24.18
C LYS A 37 -20.99 -0.86 23.25
N LEU A 38 -22.00 -0.41 22.50
CA LEU A 38 -22.74 -1.28 21.58
C LEU A 38 -21.84 -1.89 20.49
N GLY A 39 -20.86 -1.14 19.99
CA GLY A 39 -19.89 -1.60 18.99
C GLY A 39 -19.01 -2.76 19.45
N TYR A 40 -18.91 -3.02 20.77
CA TYR A 40 -18.15 -4.16 21.29
C TYR A 40 -18.70 -5.51 20.83
N GLN A 41 -19.99 -5.57 20.48
CA GLN A 41 -20.60 -6.78 19.93
C GLN A 41 -19.93 -7.22 18.62
N LYS A 42 -19.53 -6.28 17.76
CA LYS A 42 -18.82 -6.56 16.50
C LYS A 42 -17.46 -7.20 16.75
N ILE A 43 -16.73 -6.70 17.75
CA ILE A 43 -15.42 -7.24 18.16
C ILE A 43 -15.58 -8.66 18.74
N ARG A 44 -16.59 -8.87 19.61
CA ARG A 44 -16.88 -10.19 20.17
C ARG A 44 -17.24 -11.20 19.10
N PHE A 45 -18.07 -10.80 18.14
CA PHE A 45 -18.42 -11.62 17.00
C PHE A 45 -17.17 -11.97 16.19
N CYS A 46 -16.36 -10.99 15.80
CA CYS A 46 -15.12 -11.21 15.06
C CYS A 46 -14.19 -12.20 15.79
N GLY A 47 -14.01 -12.03 17.10
CA GLY A 47 -13.21 -12.95 17.91
C GLY A 47 -13.79 -14.37 18.01
N LYS A 48 -15.12 -14.50 18.08
CA LYS A 48 -15.79 -15.81 18.07
C LYS A 48 -15.60 -16.50 16.71
N GLN A 49 -15.89 -15.80 15.62
CA GLN A 49 -15.76 -16.34 14.27
C GLN A 49 -14.30 -16.69 13.94
N ALA A 50 -13.35 -15.84 14.32
CA ALA A 50 -11.92 -16.12 14.18
C ALA A 50 -11.52 -17.40 14.92
N LYS A 51 -12.03 -17.61 16.13
CA LYS A 51 -11.78 -18.84 16.90
C LYS A 51 -12.34 -20.07 16.17
N ASP A 52 -13.54 -19.98 15.61
CA ASP A 52 -14.16 -21.06 14.85
C ASP A 52 -13.36 -21.38 13.57
N ASP A 53 -12.69 -20.38 12.99
CA ASP A 53 -11.77 -20.50 11.85
C ASP A 53 -10.29 -20.77 12.26
N ASN A 54 -10.03 -21.11 13.52
CA ASN A 54 -8.69 -21.43 14.07
C ASN A 54 -7.66 -20.29 14.02
N LEU A 55 -8.11 -19.04 14.14
CA LEU A 55 -7.28 -17.86 14.21
C LEU A 55 -7.23 -17.30 15.64
N ALA A 56 -6.03 -17.16 16.19
CA ALA A 56 -5.81 -16.65 17.54
C ALA A 56 -5.86 -15.12 17.63
N PHE A 57 -5.73 -14.42 16.51
CA PHE A 57 -5.64 -12.96 16.44
C PHE A 57 -6.74 -12.38 15.55
N ILE A 58 -7.28 -11.25 15.99
CA ILE A 58 -8.16 -10.41 15.20
C ILE A 58 -7.60 -9.00 15.12
N TRP A 59 -7.89 -8.31 14.02
CA TRP A 59 -7.59 -6.90 13.84
C TRP A 59 -8.87 -6.13 13.53
N VAL A 60 -9.07 -4.99 14.20
CA VAL A 60 -10.23 -4.12 14.05
C VAL A 60 -9.77 -2.67 14.07
N ASP A 61 -9.98 -1.93 12.98
CA ASP A 61 -9.46 -0.57 12.76
C ASP A 61 -9.85 0.42 13.88
N THR A 62 -11.05 0.28 14.44
CA THR A 62 -11.56 1.18 15.47
C THR A 62 -10.79 1.08 16.77
N CYS A 63 -10.28 -0.11 17.12
CA CYS A 63 -9.62 -0.35 18.40
C CYS A 63 -8.18 -0.87 18.33
N CYS A 64 -7.66 -1.15 17.13
CA CYS A 64 -6.27 -1.54 16.90
C CYS A 64 -5.38 -0.37 16.45
N ILE A 65 -5.96 0.79 16.13
CA ILE A 65 -5.23 2.01 15.74
C ILE A 65 -5.45 3.07 16.82
N ASP A 66 -4.38 3.62 17.38
CA ASP A 66 -4.44 4.81 18.23
C ASP A 66 -4.65 6.07 17.40
N LYS A 67 -5.93 6.39 17.15
CA LYS A 67 -6.35 7.59 16.41
C LYS A 67 -5.97 8.91 17.12
N THR A 68 -5.44 8.88 18.35
CA THR A 68 -4.92 10.07 19.05
C THR A 68 -3.49 10.39 18.66
N SER A 69 -2.75 9.44 18.09
CA SER A 69 -1.41 9.62 17.54
C SER A 69 -1.51 9.91 16.04
N SER A 70 -1.17 11.12 15.63
CA SER A 70 -1.18 11.49 14.20
C SER A 70 -0.18 10.69 13.37
N ALA A 71 0.97 10.34 13.96
CA ALA A 71 1.98 9.51 13.33
C ALA A 71 1.46 8.09 13.07
N GLU A 72 0.87 7.47 14.09
CA GLU A 72 0.29 6.12 13.98
C GLU A 72 -0.90 6.10 13.03
N LEU A 73 -1.78 7.10 13.09
CA LEU A 73 -2.91 7.22 12.17
C LEU A 73 -2.44 7.35 10.71
N SER A 74 -1.38 8.12 10.47
CA SER A 74 -0.78 8.29 9.14
C SER A 74 -0.17 6.99 8.62
N GLU A 75 0.60 6.28 9.45
CA GLU A 75 1.15 4.97 9.11
C GLU A 75 0.05 3.95 8.83
N ALA A 76 -0.99 3.94 9.68
CA ALA A 76 -2.09 2.99 9.60
C ALA A 76 -2.91 3.12 8.32
N ILE A 77 -3.24 4.35 7.92
CA ILE A 77 -3.99 4.59 6.69
C ILE A 77 -3.17 4.21 5.45
N ASN A 78 -1.88 4.54 5.43
CA ASN A 78 -1.00 4.14 4.32
C ASN A 78 -0.76 2.62 4.27
N SER A 79 -0.91 1.91 5.40
CA SER A 79 -0.71 0.45 5.50
C SER A 79 -2.00 -0.35 5.42
N MET A 80 -3.17 0.31 5.41
CA MET A 80 -4.47 -0.35 5.60
C MET A 80 -4.73 -1.41 4.54
N PHE A 81 -4.50 -1.10 3.26
CA PHE A 81 -4.67 -2.05 2.17
C PHE A 81 -3.80 -3.30 2.37
N GLN A 82 -2.53 -3.11 2.76
CA GLN A 82 -1.62 -4.22 3.02
C GLN A 82 -2.07 -5.08 4.22
N TRP A 83 -2.60 -4.47 5.28
CA TRP A 83 -3.16 -5.21 6.41
C TRP A 83 -4.41 -6.00 6.03
N TYR A 84 -5.26 -5.48 5.14
CA TYR A 84 -6.37 -6.27 4.60
C TYR A 84 -5.89 -7.38 3.67
N GLN A 85 -4.88 -7.11 2.82
CA GLN A 85 -4.28 -8.09 1.91
C GLN A 85 -3.63 -9.28 2.64
N ASN A 86 -2.95 -9.01 3.75
CA ASN A 86 -2.24 -10.01 4.54
C ASN A 86 -3.13 -10.78 5.53
N ALA A 87 -4.36 -10.31 5.77
CA ALA A 87 -5.31 -11.02 6.61
C ALA A 87 -5.65 -12.39 6.01
N LYS A 88 -5.80 -13.41 6.85
CA LYS A 88 -6.25 -14.73 6.36
C LYS A 88 -7.68 -14.70 5.85
N ILE A 89 -8.51 -13.89 6.49
CA ILE A 89 -9.92 -13.75 6.19
C ILE A 89 -10.40 -12.38 6.65
N CYS A 90 -11.24 -11.74 5.83
CA CYS A 90 -11.97 -10.54 6.18
C CYS A 90 -13.42 -10.91 6.50
N TYR A 91 -13.88 -10.55 7.69
CA TYR A 91 -15.30 -10.65 8.05
C TYR A 91 -15.96 -9.31 7.77
N ALA A 92 -16.81 -9.24 6.75
CA ALA A 92 -17.58 -8.06 6.41
C ALA A 92 -18.95 -8.11 7.12
N TYR A 93 -19.14 -7.27 8.14
CA TYR A 93 -20.38 -7.18 8.89
C TYR A 93 -21.30 -6.09 8.33
N LEU A 94 -22.48 -6.50 7.86
CA LEU A 94 -23.48 -5.64 7.24
C LEU A 94 -24.63 -5.42 8.23
N SER A 95 -24.51 -4.36 9.02
CA SER A 95 -25.45 -4.04 10.11
C SER A 95 -26.88 -3.72 9.67
N ASP A 96 -27.11 -3.54 8.37
CA ASP A 96 -28.38 -3.14 7.76
C ASP A 96 -28.98 -4.20 6.83
N VAL A 97 -28.38 -5.40 6.77
CA VAL A 97 -28.90 -6.54 6.03
C VAL A 97 -29.41 -7.58 7.01
N SER A 98 -30.69 -7.95 6.91
CA SER A 98 -31.26 -9.11 7.62
C SER A 98 -31.26 -10.35 6.73
N ASN A 99 -31.22 -11.52 7.36
CA ASN A 99 -31.32 -12.81 6.67
C ASN A 99 -32.70 -13.46 6.87
N GLU A 100 -33.78 -12.69 6.66
CA GLU A 100 -35.14 -13.22 6.78
C GLU A 100 -35.49 -14.13 5.57
N ILE A 101 -35.14 -15.40 5.69
CA ILE A 101 -35.48 -16.46 4.74
C ILE A 101 -36.90 -16.94 5.06
N SER A 102 -37.92 -16.14 4.73
CA SER A 102 -39.33 -16.54 4.83
C SER A 102 -39.96 -16.59 3.44
N GLY A 103 -40.07 -17.78 2.84
CA GLY A 103 -40.71 -18.01 1.53
C GLY A 103 -39.92 -18.90 0.58
N ASP A 104 -40.37 -18.98 -0.67
CA ASP A 104 -39.75 -19.74 -1.77
C ASP A 104 -38.27 -19.35 -2.01
N GLU A 105 -37.42 -20.33 -2.33
CA GLU A 105 -35.96 -20.16 -2.52
C GLU A 105 -35.62 -19.13 -3.60
N SER A 106 -36.40 -19.09 -4.69
CA SER A 106 -36.17 -18.09 -5.76
C SER A 106 -36.45 -16.67 -5.27
N GLN A 107 -37.45 -16.50 -4.39
CA GLN A 107 -37.80 -15.21 -3.80
C GLN A 107 -36.85 -14.80 -2.66
N SER A 108 -36.23 -15.77 -1.96
CA SER A 108 -35.24 -15.47 -0.92
C SER A 108 -33.94 -14.93 -1.52
N VAL A 109 -33.44 -15.54 -2.61
CA VAL A 109 -32.23 -15.09 -3.31
C VAL A 109 -32.40 -13.66 -3.85
N GLN A 110 -33.55 -13.36 -4.47
CA GLN A 110 -33.81 -12.02 -4.98
C GLN A 110 -33.92 -10.98 -3.86
N ARG A 111 -34.56 -11.30 -2.73
CA ARG A 111 -34.62 -10.42 -1.55
C ARG A 111 -33.25 -10.16 -0.95
N GLN A 112 -32.42 -11.19 -0.80
CA GLN A 112 -31.06 -11.06 -0.29
C GLN A 112 -30.23 -10.15 -1.22
N LYS A 113 -30.34 -10.35 -2.54
CA LYS A 113 -29.71 -9.48 -3.54
C LYS A 113 -30.13 -8.02 -3.40
N SER A 114 -31.43 -7.75 -3.26
CA SER A 114 -31.94 -6.39 -3.04
C SER A 114 -31.47 -5.78 -1.73
N ALA A 115 -31.38 -6.56 -0.64
CA ALA A 115 -30.87 -6.08 0.64
C ALA A 115 -29.38 -5.73 0.56
N LEU A 116 -28.56 -6.57 -0.10
CA LEU A 116 -27.15 -6.29 -0.35
C LEU A 116 -26.96 -5.00 -1.19
N GLN A 117 -27.77 -4.82 -2.23
CA GLN A 117 -27.75 -3.60 -3.08
C GLN A 117 -28.01 -2.31 -2.30
N GLN A 118 -28.79 -2.38 -1.23
CA GLN A 118 -29.15 -1.22 -0.40
C GLN A 118 -28.21 -1.04 0.81
N SER A 119 -27.31 -1.99 1.05
CA SER A 119 -26.44 -1.93 2.23
C SER A 119 -25.48 -0.75 2.15
N LYS A 120 -25.43 0.01 3.24
CA LYS A 120 -24.46 1.08 3.47
C LYS A 120 -23.03 0.60 3.35
N TRP A 121 -22.76 -0.68 3.59
CA TRP A 121 -21.40 -1.21 3.46
C TRP A 121 -20.84 -0.99 2.05
N PHE A 122 -21.64 -1.14 0.99
CA PHE A 122 -21.19 -0.88 -0.38
C PHE A 122 -21.07 0.60 -0.74
N THR A 123 -21.56 1.51 0.10
CA THR A 123 -21.51 2.96 -0.13
C THR A 123 -20.48 3.67 0.73
N ARG A 124 -19.72 2.97 1.60
CA ARG A 124 -18.61 3.56 2.36
C ARG A 124 -17.33 3.57 1.54
N GLY A 125 -16.55 4.65 1.61
CA GLY A 125 -15.28 4.77 0.86
C GLY A 125 -14.28 3.68 1.24
N TRP A 126 -14.01 3.52 2.54
CA TRP A 126 -13.01 2.58 3.06
C TRP A 126 -13.33 1.11 2.72
N THR A 127 -14.58 0.69 2.71
CA THR A 127 -14.94 -0.72 2.44
C THR A 127 -14.59 -1.18 1.02
N LEU A 128 -14.22 -0.28 0.11
CA LEU A 128 -13.70 -0.66 -1.21
C LEU A 128 -12.37 -1.41 -1.09
N GLN A 129 -11.38 -0.86 -0.37
CA GLN A 129 -10.13 -1.58 -0.18
C GLN A 129 -10.32 -2.83 0.69
N GLU A 130 -11.26 -2.81 1.63
CA GLU A 130 -11.60 -3.96 2.48
C GLU A 130 -12.26 -5.11 1.70
N LEU A 131 -12.86 -4.81 0.53
CA LEU A 131 -13.36 -5.78 -0.43
C LEU A 131 -12.25 -6.33 -1.33
N LEU A 132 -11.42 -5.43 -1.86
CA LEU A 132 -10.47 -5.72 -2.93
C LEU A 132 -9.18 -6.36 -2.43
N ALA A 133 -8.64 -5.87 -1.31
CA ALA A 133 -7.33 -6.28 -0.82
C ALA A 133 -7.29 -7.73 -0.30
N PRO A 134 -8.24 -8.20 0.55
CA PRO A 134 -8.18 -9.55 1.08
C PRO A 134 -8.45 -10.60 0.00
N ALA A 135 -7.73 -11.72 0.05
CA ALA A 135 -8.01 -12.87 -0.80
C ALA A 135 -9.38 -13.51 -0.48
N SER A 136 -9.79 -13.51 0.80
CA SER A 136 -11.05 -14.08 1.28
C SER A 136 -11.87 -13.05 2.06
N VAL A 137 -13.16 -12.93 1.71
CA VAL A 137 -14.14 -12.10 2.43
C VAL A 137 -15.40 -12.92 2.68
N GLU A 138 -15.82 -13.00 3.93
CA GLU A 138 -17.08 -13.63 4.37
C GLU A 138 -18.03 -12.54 4.86
N PHE A 139 -19.26 -12.53 4.34
CA PHE A 139 -20.26 -11.52 4.63
C PHE A 139 -21.24 -12.02 5.70
N PHE A 140 -21.51 -11.19 6.69
CA PHE A 140 -22.41 -11.48 7.80
C PHE A 140 -23.52 -10.43 7.93
N SER A 141 -24.72 -10.89 8.23
CA SER A 141 -25.92 -10.06 8.44
C SER A 141 -25.89 -9.36 9.80
N LYS A 142 -26.83 -8.43 10.01
CA LYS A 142 -27.08 -7.80 11.32
C LYS A 142 -27.40 -8.81 12.44
N ASP A 143 -27.87 -9.99 12.05
CA ASP A 143 -28.27 -11.09 12.93
C ASP A 143 -27.11 -12.09 13.15
N TRP A 144 -25.89 -11.75 12.70
CA TRP A 144 -24.67 -12.56 12.77
C TRP A 144 -24.70 -13.84 11.94
N GLU A 145 -25.60 -13.90 10.96
CA GLU A 145 -25.72 -15.05 10.06
C GLU A 145 -24.89 -14.84 8.80
N ARG A 146 -24.29 -15.92 8.31
CA ARG A 146 -23.44 -15.89 7.11
C ARG A 146 -24.31 -15.71 5.87
N LEU A 147 -24.07 -14.63 5.13
CA LEU A 147 -24.74 -14.29 3.87
C LEU A 147 -24.08 -14.95 2.65
N GLY A 148 -22.80 -15.29 2.76
CA GLY A 148 -21.99 -15.87 1.70
C GLY A 148 -20.58 -15.27 1.65
N ASN A 149 -19.77 -15.72 0.71
CA ASN A 149 -18.41 -15.21 0.52
C ASN A 149 -18.27 -14.39 -0.78
N LYS A 150 -17.13 -13.71 -0.94
CA LYS A 150 -16.82 -12.89 -2.13
C LYS A 150 -17.02 -13.66 -3.44
N GLN A 151 -16.62 -14.93 -3.47
CA GLN A 151 -16.75 -15.78 -4.67
C GLN A 151 -18.21 -16.10 -5.00
N TYR A 152 -18.99 -16.46 -4.00
CA TYR A 152 -20.42 -16.75 -4.13
C TYR A 152 -21.21 -15.50 -4.54
N LEU A 153 -20.89 -14.36 -3.96
CA LEU A 153 -21.60 -13.09 -4.19
C LEU A 153 -21.01 -12.25 -5.33
N LYS A 154 -19.99 -12.72 -6.07
CA LYS A 154 -19.23 -11.90 -7.03
C LYS A 154 -20.10 -11.21 -8.08
N GLN A 155 -21.14 -11.88 -8.58
CA GLN A 155 -22.06 -11.29 -9.56
C GLN A 155 -22.84 -10.11 -8.97
N THR A 156 -23.41 -10.29 -7.78
CA THR A 156 -24.11 -9.22 -7.06
C THR A 156 -23.15 -8.07 -6.72
N ILE A 157 -21.94 -8.38 -6.25
CA ILE A 157 -20.91 -7.38 -5.92
C ILE A 157 -20.51 -6.59 -7.17
N HIS A 158 -20.29 -7.26 -8.31
CA HIS A 158 -20.00 -6.61 -9.58
C HIS A 158 -21.13 -5.67 -10.01
N GLU A 159 -22.39 -6.10 -9.91
CA GLU A 159 -23.54 -5.27 -10.27
C GLU A 159 -23.64 -4.00 -9.43
N ILE A 160 -23.35 -4.10 -8.12
CA ILE A 160 -23.37 -2.98 -7.17
C ILE A 160 -22.20 -2.02 -7.40
N THR A 161 -20.99 -2.56 -7.45
CA THR A 161 -19.74 -1.78 -7.37
C THR A 161 -19.15 -1.42 -8.73
N LYS A 162 -19.57 -2.10 -9.79
CA LYS A 162 -18.97 -2.10 -11.13
C LYS A 162 -17.51 -2.57 -11.17
N VAL A 163 -17.00 -3.15 -10.08
CA VAL A 163 -15.70 -3.81 -10.06
C VAL A 163 -15.77 -5.06 -10.95
N PRO A 164 -14.86 -5.26 -11.91
CA PRO A 164 -14.84 -6.42 -12.79
C PRO A 164 -14.74 -7.76 -12.04
N LEU A 165 -15.38 -8.80 -12.59
CA LEU A 165 -15.42 -10.12 -11.96
C LEU A 165 -14.02 -10.69 -11.69
N GLU A 166 -13.09 -10.54 -12.65
CA GLU A 166 -11.72 -11.01 -12.50
C GLU A 166 -10.97 -10.34 -11.34
N VAL A 167 -11.26 -9.07 -11.03
CA VAL A 167 -10.69 -8.39 -9.86
C VAL A 167 -11.25 -9.00 -8.57
N LEU A 168 -12.55 -9.30 -8.53
CA LEU A 168 -13.17 -9.98 -7.39
C LEU A 168 -12.64 -11.42 -7.20
N GLU A 169 -12.13 -12.01 -8.27
CA GLU A 169 -11.46 -13.32 -8.29
C GLU A 169 -9.97 -13.25 -7.93
N GLY A 170 -9.40 -12.04 -7.79
CA GLY A 170 -8.02 -11.82 -7.35
C GLY A 170 -7.06 -11.31 -8.43
N ALA A 171 -7.55 -10.91 -9.61
CA ALA A 171 -6.71 -10.23 -10.60
C ALA A 171 -6.15 -8.92 -10.01
N PRO A 172 -4.87 -8.57 -10.30
CA PRO A 172 -4.29 -7.33 -9.83
C PRO A 172 -5.07 -6.10 -10.32
N VAL A 173 -5.45 -5.22 -9.40
CA VAL A 173 -6.17 -3.96 -9.72
C VAL A 173 -5.36 -3.05 -10.65
N SER A 174 -4.03 -3.15 -10.63
CA SER A 174 -3.11 -2.38 -11.48
C SER A 174 -3.24 -2.67 -12.99
N ARG A 175 -3.93 -3.74 -13.38
CA ARG A 175 -4.26 -4.01 -14.80
C ARG A 175 -5.29 -3.05 -15.38
N TYR A 176 -6.03 -2.36 -14.51
CA TYR A 176 -7.08 -1.43 -14.89
C TYR A 176 -6.57 0.01 -14.94
N SER A 177 -7.15 0.79 -15.85
CA SER A 177 -6.84 2.20 -16.00
C SER A 177 -7.09 2.98 -14.70
N VAL A 178 -6.50 4.17 -14.63
CA VAL A 178 -6.69 5.06 -13.47
C VAL A 178 -8.15 5.48 -13.37
N GLU A 179 -8.78 5.77 -14.50
CA GLU A 179 -10.17 6.15 -14.63
C GLU A 179 -11.11 5.04 -14.12
N GLU A 180 -10.86 3.79 -14.52
CA GLU A 180 -11.64 2.65 -14.05
C GLU A 180 -11.49 2.46 -12.53
N ARG A 181 -10.26 2.51 -12.00
CA ARG A 181 -10.03 2.38 -10.55
C ARG A 181 -10.71 3.49 -9.75
N PHE A 182 -10.67 4.73 -10.22
CA PHE A 182 -11.44 5.83 -9.63
C PHE A 182 -12.96 5.59 -9.72
N SER A 183 -13.45 5.03 -10.83
CA SER A 183 -14.89 4.79 -11.03
C SER A 183 -15.49 3.83 -10.00
N TRP A 184 -14.72 2.87 -9.48
CA TRP A 184 -15.14 1.92 -8.44
C TRP A 184 -15.48 2.59 -7.10
N ALA A 185 -15.01 3.83 -6.91
CA ALA A 185 -15.27 4.64 -5.72
C ALA A 185 -16.36 5.71 -5.92
N SER A 186 -16.85 5.91 -7.14
CA SER A 186 -17.73 7.04 -7.52
C SER A 186 -19.03 7.15 -6.71
N ASN A 187 -19.62 6.01 -6.31
CA ASN A 187 -20.86 5.96 -5.53
C ASN A 187 -20.63 5.82 -4.01
N ARG A 188 -19.39 6.04 -3.56
CA ARG A 188 -19.01 5.87 -2.16
C ARG A 188 -18.85 7.21 -1.45
N GLN A 189 -19.05 7.19 -0.14
CA GLN A 189 -19.04 8.36 0.73
C GLN A 189 -18.14 8.11 1.94
N THR A 190 -17.52 9.18 2.43
CA THR A 190 -16.64 9.16 3.59
C THR A 190 -17.11 10.17 4.64
N ALA A 191 -16.66 9.97 5.89
CA ALA A 191 -17.02 10.90 6.98
C ALA A 191 -16.18 12.18 6.93
N ARG A 192 -14.90 12.06 6.60
CA ARG A 192 -14.02 13.20 6.29
C ARG A 192 -13.91 13.32 4.79
N VAL A 193 -13.92 14.55 4.30
CA VAL A 193 -13.96 14.83 2.86
C VAL A 193 -12.65 14.44 2.16
N GLU A 194 -11.53 14.47 2.87
CA GLU A 194 -10.21 14.05 2.39
C GLU A 194 -10.10 12.52 2.25
N ASP A 195 -10.86 11.78 3.05
CA ASP A 195 -10.86 10.31 2.99
C ASP A 195 -11.39 9.79 1.64
N GLU A 196 -12.11 10.60 0.85
CA GLU A 196 -12.46 10.25 -0.53
C GLU A 196 -11.22 9.98 -1.40
N SER A 197 -10.08 10.58 -1.04
CA SER A 197 -8.78 10.29 -1.65
C SER A 197 -8.01 9.26 -0.85
N TYR A 198 -7.95 9.40 0.47
CA TYR A 198 -7.09 8.53 1.30
C TYR A 198 -7.55 7.07 1.33
N CYS A 199 -8.84 6.79 1.12
CA CYS A 199 -9.32 5.41 1.02
C CYS A 199 -8.87 4.68 -0.27
N LEU A 200 -8.29 5.41 -1.23
CA LEU A 200 -7.83 4.89 -2.53
C LEU A 200 -6.33 4.64 -2.58
N LEU A 201 -5.57 5.04 -1.54
CA LEU A 201 -4.10 4.96 -1.54
C LEU A 201 -3.58 3.57 -1.92
N GLY A 202 -4.08 2.52 -1.27
CA GLY A 202 -3.65 1.16 -1.58
C GLY A 202 -4.19 0.59 -2.90
N ILE A 203 -5.29 1.12 -3.44
CA ILE A 203 -5.79 0.74 -4.77
C ILE A 203 -4.85 1.25 -5.86
N PHE A 204 -4.22 2.39 -5.61
CA PHE A 204 -3.22 3.01 -6.48
C PHE A 204 -1.77 2.68 -6.12
N ASP A 205 -1.54 1.96 -5.02
CA ASP A 205 -0.21 1.70 -4.46
C ASP A 205 0.59 2.99 -4.20
N ILE A 206 -0.10 3.99 -3.64
CA ILE A 206 0.45 5.32 -3.33
C ILE A 206 0.63 5.46 -1.82
N HIS A 207 1.77 6.04 -1.44
CA HIS A 207 2.01 6.50 -0.08
C HIS A 207 2.15 8.02 -0.07
N MET A 208 1.30 8.71 0.68
CA MET A 208 1.37 10.18 0.80
C MET A 208 0.98 10.69 2.19
N PRO A 209 1.48 11.88 2.61
CA PRO A 209 1.09 12.48 3.89
C PRO A 209 -0.41 12.78 3.99
N LEU A 210 -1.02 12.47 5.13
CA LEU A 210 -2.42 12.80 5.40
C LEU A 210 -2.52 14.18 6.04
N ILE A 211 -3.25 15.09 5.39
CA ILE A 211 -3.44 16.47 5.84
C ILE A 211 -4.94 16.71 6.00
N TYR A 212 -5.48 16.27 7.12
CA TYR A 212 -6.88 16.56 7.45
C TYR A 212 -7.09 18.06 7.69
N GLY A 213 -8.09 18.64 7.00
CA GLY A 213 -8.31 20.08 6.93
C GLY A 213 -7.81 20.72 5.62
N GLU A 214 -7.10 19.98 4.76
CA GLU A 214 -6.72 20.50 3.43
C GLU A 214 -7.92 20.60 2.48
N GLY A 215 -9.00 19.86 2.76
CA GLY A 215 -10.20 19.81 1.94
C GLY A 215 -10.09 18.83 0.77
N LYS A 216 -11.27 18.36 0.32
CA LYS A 216 -11.43 17.32 -0.73
C LYS A 216 -10.61 17.58 -1.98
N GLU A 217 -10.69 18.80 -2.53
CA GLU A 217 -10.06 19.13 -3.82
C GLU A 217 -8.53 19.06 -3.75
N LYS A 218 -7.93 19.49 -2.62
CA LYS A 218 -6.47 19.47 -2.46
C LYS A 218 -5.97 18.05 -2.26
N ALA A 219 -6.66 17.27 -1.41
CA ALA A 219 -6.36 15.84 -1.22
C ALA A 219 -6.42 15.08 -2.55
N LEU A 220 -7.47 15.31 -3.35
CA LEU A 220 -7.63 14.66 -4.66
C LEU A 220 -6.55 15.08 -5.65
N LYS A 221 -6.23 16.38 -5.74
CA LYS A 221 -5.14 16.87 -6.62
C LYS A 221 -3.80 16.23 -6.27
N ARG A 222 -3.51 16.06 -4.99
CA ARG A 222 -2.28 15.40 -4.53
C ARG A 222 -2.30 13.91 -4.89
N LEU A 223 -3.39 13.20 -4.62
CA LEU A 223 -3.52 11.80 -5.05
C LEU A 223 -3.31 11.65 -6.57
N GLN A 224 -3.97 12.47 -7.38
CA GLN A 224 -3.82 12.44 -8.84
C GLN A 224 -2.39 12.73 -9.28
N LYS A 225 -1.69 13.65 -8.60
CA LYS A 225 -0.28 13.93 -8.86
C LYS A 225 0.58 12.70 -8.59
N GLU A 226 0.45 12.09 -7.42
CA GLU A 226 1.22 10.89 -7.05
C GLU A 226 0.92 9.71 -7.99
N VAL A 227 -0.35 9.51 -8.37
CA VAL A 227 -0.75 8.49 -9.36
C VAL A 227 -0.10 8.75 -10.72
N LYS A 228 -0.10 10.00 -11.17
CA LYS A 228 0.53 10.38 -12.44
C LYS A 228 2.05 10.21 -12.40
N GLU A 229 2.69 10.55 -11.28
CA GLU A 229 4.13 10.36 -11.09
C GLU A 229 4.49 8.87 -11.07
N SER A 230 3.74 8.04 -10.35
CA SER A 230 3.90 6.58 -10.37
C SER A 230 3.68 5.96 -11.76
N GLN A 231 2.67 6.45 -12.50
CA GLN A 231 2.48 6.06 -13.90
C GLN A 231 3.57 6.59 -14.82
N GLY A 232 4.12 7.76 -14.54
CA GLY A 232 5.24 8.36 -15.27
C GLY A 232 6.53 7.58 -15.07
N GLU A 233 6.81 7.13 -13.85
CA GLU A 233 7.87 6.17 -13.54
C GLU A 233 7.62 4.84 -14.24
N THR A 234 6.39 4.30 -14.18
CA THR A 234 6.03 3.06 -14.88
C THR A 234 6.13 3.21 -16.40
N ALA A 235 5.72 4.34 -16.98
CA ALA A 235 5.75 4.65 -18.40
C ALA A 235 7.15 5.03 -18.90
N ALA A 236 7.98 5.66 -18.08
CA ALA A 236 9.41 5.84 -18.33
C ALA A 236 10.11 4.48 -18.29
N ASN A 237 9.76 3.62 -17.33
CA ASN A 237 10.21 2.23 -17.25
C ASN A 237 9.68 1.38 -18.43
N LEU A 238 8.47 1.60 -18.91
CA LEU A 238 7.88 0.90 -20.06
C LEU A 238 8.42 1.43 -21.40
N SER A 239 8.64 2.74 -21.53
CA SER A 239 9.24 3.34 -22.73
C SER A 239 10.74 3.05 -22.84
N HIS A 240 11.43 2.83 -21.72
CA HIS A 240 12.75 2.17 -21.69
C HIS A 240 12.69 0.65 -21.96
N ASN A 241 11.56 -0.02 -21.74
CA ASN A 241 11.34 -1.46 -22.00
C ASN A 241 10.65 -1.79 -23.33
N ILE A 242 10.29 -0.81 -24.17
CA ILE A 242 9.76 -1.08 -25.53
C ILE A 242 10.87 -1.55 -26.50
N LYS A 243 12.14 -1.59 -26.06
CA LYS A 243 13.19 -2.33 -26.75
C LYS A 243 13.55 -3.61 -25.98
N ALA A 244 13.00 -4.71 -26.49
CA ALA A 244 13.28 -6.12 -26.17
C ALA A 244 12.37 -6.79 -25.11
N ASN A 245 11.15 -7.16 -25.52
CA ASN A 245 10.49 -8.37 -25.01
C ASN A 245 11.34 -9.58 -25.39
N ASN A 246 12.24 -10.00 -24.49
CA ASN A 246 12.97 -11.25 -24.61
C ASN A 246 12.79 -12.05 -23.31
N PRO A 247 11.83 -12.99 -23.24
CA PRO A 247 11.59 -13.83 -22.07
C PRO A 247 12.84 -14.59 -21.58
N ALA A 248 13.78 -14.86 -22.48
CA ALA A 248 15.06 -15.49 -22.12
C ALA A 248 15.96 -14.54 -21.31
N ARG A 249 15.96 -13.24 -21.62
CA ARG A 249 16.69 -12.22 -20.85
C ARG A 249 16.16 -12.14 -19.43
N ASP A 250 14.84 -12.11 -19.24
CA ASP A 250 14.24 -11.95 -17.91
C ASP A 250 14.50 -13.18 -17.02
N ALA A 251 14.51 -14.38 -17.61
CA ALA A 251 14.91 -15.61 -16.93
C ALA A 251 16.39 -15.58 -16.50
N SER A 252 17.30 -15.19 -17.41
CA SER A 252 18.73 -15.06 -17.11
C SER A 252 19.01 -13.96 -16.08
N LEU A 253 18.36 -12.80 -16.21
CA LEU A 253 18.49 -11.68 -15.28
C LEU A 253 18.02 -12.11 -13.88
N SER A 254 16.90 -12.80 -13.77
CA SER A 254 16.39 -13.32 -12.49
C SER A 254 17.38 -14.31 -11.85
N LYS A 255 18.03 -15.17 -12.63
CA LYS A 255 19.09 -16.07 -12.16
C LYS A 255 20.29 -15.29 -11.61
N ILE A 256 20.76 -14.29 -12.35
CA ILE A 256 21.89 -13.43 -11.98
C ILE A 256 21.60 -12.64 -10.72
N LEU A 257 20.44 -11.98 -10.63
CA LEU A 257 20.06 -11.19 -9.45
C LEU A 257 19.97 -12.06 -8.19
N ARG A 258 19.45 -13.29 -8.32
CA ARG A 258 19.42 -14.26 -7.22
C ARG A 258 20.82 -14.72 -6.80
N TRP A 259 21.71 -14.93 -7.77
CA TRP A 259 23.11 -15.31 -7.50
C TRP A 259 23.90 -14.19 -6.82
N LEU A 260 23.72 -12.94 -7.26
CA LEU A 260 24.36 -11.78 -6.64
C LEU A 260 23.93 -11.62 -5.18
N ALA A 261 22.67 -11.94 -4.86
CA ALA A 261 22.11 -11.88 -3.51
C ALA A 261 22.38 -10.52 -2.82
N ALA A 262 22.27 -9.44 -3.61
CA ALA A 262 22.69 -8.13 -3.18
C ALA A 262 21.75 -7.52 -2.12
N PRO A 263 22.28 -6.75 -1.16
CA PRO A 263 21.47 -5.95 -0.26
C PRO A 263 20.71 -4.84 -1.01
N ASP A 264 19.49 -4.57 -0.56
CA ASP A 264 18.63 -3.52 -1.09
C ASP A 264 18.92 -2.16 -0.40
N PRO A 265 19.45 -1.15 -1.12
CA PRO A 265 19.74 0.17 -0.59
C PRO A 265 18.51 1.09 -0.53
N SER A 266 17.39 0.71 -1.17
CA SER A 266 16.18 1.54 -1.25
C SER A 266 15.56 1.80 0.13
N VAL A 267 15.66 0.83 1.04
CA VAL A 267 15.17 0.95 2.42
C VAL A 267 15.83 2.12 3.15
N ASN A 268 17.15 2.32 2.96
CA ASN A 268 17.90 3.41 3.57
C ASN A 268 17.52 4.76 2.96
N TYR A 269 17.40 4.81 1.63
CA TYR A 269 16.92 5.99 0.91
C TYR A 269 15.53 6.40 1.38
N GLN A 270 14.55 5.48 1.36
CA GLN A 270 13.17 5.74 1.76
C GLN A 270 13.09 6.20 3.22
N LYS A 271 13.87 5.60 4.12
CA LYS A 271 13.93 6.03 5.52
C LYS A 271 14.43 7.47 5.66
N ALA A 272 15.51 7.83 4.97
CA ALA A 272 16.05 9.18 4.99
C ALA A 272 15.08 10.18 4.34
N PHE A 273 14.47 9.79 3.22
CA PHE A 273 13.49 10.59 2.50
C PHE A 273 12.25 10.88 3.34
N LYS A 274 11.70 9.89 4.06
CA LYS A 274 10.52 10.07 4.95
C LYS A 274 10.80 10.99 6.13
N GLN A 275 12.04 11.02 6.62
CA GLN A 275 12.45 11.89 7.73
C GLN A 275 12.76 13.33 7.29
N ARG A 276 12.87 13.56 5.97
CA ARG A 276 13.18 14.86 5.39
C ARG A 276 11.98 15.80 5.52
N GLN A 277 12.21 17.00 6.05
CA GLN A 277 11.24 18.09 5.98
C GLN A 277 11.22 18.70 4.57
N GLN A 278 10.07 19.17 4.12
CA GLN A 278 9.92 19.82 2.82
C GLN A 278 10.96 20.94 2.64
N ASP A 279 11.51 21.07 1.43
CA ASP A 279 12.54 22.05 1.04
C ASP A 279 13.93 21.87 1.70
N THR A 280 14.12 20.82 2.51
CA THR A 280 15.43 20.53 3.13
C THR A 280 16.46 20.13 2.07
N GLY A 281 17.51 20.93 1.95
CA GLY A 281 18.64 20.69 1.05
C GLY A 281 18.54 21.38 -0.31
N LEU A 282 17.48 22.15 -0.58
CA LEU A 282 17.36 22.92 -1.83
C LEU A 282 18.52 23.90 -2.03
N TRP A 283 18.96 24.58 -0.96
CA TRP A 283 20.12 25.48 -0.98
C TRP A 283 21.38 24.79 -1.54
N PHE A 284 21.52 23.48 -1.33
CA PHE A 284 22.64 22.71 -1.82
C PHE A 284 22.47 22.36 -3.30
N LEU A 285 21.26 21.96 -3.72
CA LEU A 285 20.95 21.70 -5.13
C LEU A 285 21.09 22.96 -6.00
N GLU A 286 20.83 24.13 -5.43
CA GLU A 286 20.98 25.45 -6.08
C GLU A 286 22.43 25.96 -6.08
N SER A 287 23.36 25.26 -5.41
CA SER A 287 24.75 25.69 -5.32
C SER A 287 25.52 25.45 -6.62
N GLU A 288 26.52 26.29 -6.88
CA GLU A 288 27.47 26.07 -7.99
C GLU A 288 28.23 24.76 -7.80
N LEU A 289 28.57 24.40 -6.55
CA LEU A 289 29.26 23.15 -6.23
C LEU A 289 28.48 21.92 -6.74
N TYR A 290 27.18 21.85 -6.44
CA TYR A 290 26.33 20.76 -6.90
C TYR A 290 26.14 20.77 -8.41
N THR A 291 25.89 21.96 -8.98
CA THR A 291 25.65 22.12 -10.41
C THR A 291 26.85 21.66 -11.24
N ASN A 292 28.07 22.02 -10.82
CA ASN A 292 29.31 21.60 -11.48
C ASN A 292 29.51 20.09 -11.33
N TRP A 293 29.37 19.54 -10.12
CA TRP A 293 29.49 18.10 -9.89
C TRP A 293 28.53 17.27 -10.73
N ARG A 294 27.28 17.69 -10.88
CA ARG A 294 26.28 16.93 -11.66
C ARG A 294 26.61 16.86 -13.15
N VAL A 295 27.34 17.84 -13.69
CA VAL A 295 27.63 17.94 -15.13
C VAL A 295 29.02 17.43 -15.47
N ASP A 296 29.99 17.56 -14.57
CA ASP A 296 31.38 17.15 -14.79
C ASP A 296 31.55 15.63 -14.77
N ASP A 297 32.28 15.11 -15.76
CA ASP A 297 32.66 13.69 -15.82
C ASP A 297 33.62 13.33 -14.68
N ALA A 298 33.41 12.15 -14.08
CA ALA A 298 34.27 11.59 -13.02
C ALA A 298 34.48 12.53 -11.80
N SER A 299 33.47 13.31 -11.45
CA SER A 299 33.49 14.24 -10.33
C SER A 299 33.02 13.59 -9.01
N SER A 300 33.45 14.13 -7.87
CA SER A 300 33.02 13.65 -6.55
C SER A 300 32.74 14.82 -5.60
N ILE A 301 31.69 14.68 -4.79
CA ILE A 301 31.39 15.60 -3.68
C ILE A 301 31.53 14.85 -2.36
N TRP A 302 32.16 15.51 -1.40
CA TRP A 302 32.22 15.04 -0.02
C TRP A 302 31.35 15.91 0.89
N LEU A 303 30.25 15.35 1.40
CA LEU A 303 29.37 15.99 2.38
C LEU A 303 29.84 15.67 3.80
N TYR A 304 30.37 16.67 4.51
CA TYR A 304 30.88 16.52 5.88
C TYR A 304 30.19 17.47 6.86
N GLY A 305 30.22 17.11 8.13
CA GLY A 305 29.56 17.85 9.21
C GLY A 305 29.45 17.01 10.48
N ILE A 306 29.05 17.63 11.58
CA ILE A 306 28.92 16.96 12.89
C ILE A 306 27.89 15.81 12.85
N PRO A 307 28.00 14.78 13.71
CA PRO A 307 26.94 13.77 13.84
C PRO A 307 25.56 14.41 14.08
N GLY A 308 24.53 13.88 13.45
CA GLY A 308 23.16 14.40 13.59
C GLY A 308 22.83 15.66 12.77
N CYS A 309 23.78 16.29 12.07
CA CYS A 309 23.50 17.49 11.26
C CYS A 309 22.71 17.24 9.96
N GLY A 310 22.13 16.05 9.77
CA GLY A 310 21.29 15.75 8.61
C GLY A 310 22.01 15.34 7.32
N LYS A 311 23.29 14.92 7.36
CA LYS A 311 24.02 14.47 6.14
C LYS A 311 23.27 13.42 5.32
N THR A 312 22.72 12.41 5.98
CA THR A 312 21.95 11.33 5.33
C THR A 312 20.62 11.85 4.76
N ILE A 313 20.01 12.85 5.41
CA ILE A 313 18.82 13.53 4.87
C ILE A 313 19.20 14.29 3.60
N LEU A 314 20.30 15.04 3.63
CA LEU A 314 20.80 15.79 2.48
C LEU A 314 21.19 14.86 1.31
N SER A 315 21.81 13.71 1.59
CA SER A 315 22.12 12.72 0.54
C SER A 315 20.86 12.16 -0.11
N SER A 316 19.75 12.02 0.63
CA SER A 316 18.46 11.64 0.03
C SER A 316 17.89 12.72 -0.89
N THR A 317 18.10 14.00 -0.57
CA THR A 317 17.73 15.11 -1.46
C THR A 317 18.53 15.10 -2.76
N VAL A 318 19.85 14.93 -2.65
CA VAL A 318 20.73 14.78 -3.82
C VAL A 318 20.32 13.58 -4.66
N LEU A 319 20.10 12.43 -4.02
CA LEU A 319 19.74 11.22 -4.75
C LEU A 319 18.38 11.35 -5.46
N GLN A 320 17.40 12.02 -4.84
CA GLN A 320 16.14 12.31 -5.51
C GLN A 320 16.34 13.15 -6.79
N ASP A 321 17.13 14.23 -6.72
CA ASP A 321 17.40 15.08 -7.89
C ASP A 321 18.13 14.30 -9.01
N ILE A 322 19.12 13.47 -8.65
CA ILE A 322 19.86 12.65 -9.61
C ILE A 322 18.97 11.60 -10.26
N LEU A 323 18.14 10.89 -9.49
CA LEU A 323 17.20 9.91 -10.04
C LEU A 323 16.23 10.58 -11.02
N GLN A 324 15.63 11.71 -10.62
CA GLN A 324 14.76 12.51 -11.51
C GLN A 324 15.49 13.00 -12.76
N HIS A 325 16.77 13.38 -12.65
CA HIS A 325 17.56 13.83 -13.80
C HIS A 325 17.84 12.69 -14.78
N CYS A 326 18.22 11.51 -14.28
CA CYS A 326 18.45 10.33 -15.09
C CYS A 326 17.16 9.83 -15.76
N ASP A 327 16.01 9.95 -15.09
CA ASP A 327 14.71 9.58 -15.68
C ASP A 327 14.34 10.47 -16.88
N ILE A 328 14.78 11.73 -16.90
CA ILE A 328 14.48 12.70 -17.97
C ILE A 328 15.46 12.57 -19.15
N LYS A 329 16.72 12.20 -18.90
CA LYS A 329 17.79 12.27 -19.91
C LYS A 329 18.18 10.88 -20.42
N LEU A 330 17.76 10.60 -21.66
CA LEU A 330 18.11 9.37 -22.39
C LEU A 330 19.62 9.08 -22.34
N GLY A 331 19.97 7.90 -21.83
CA GLY A 331 21.34 7.38 -21.82
C GLY A 331 22.15 7.66 -20.55
N GLN A 332 21.54 8.23 -19.50
CA GLN A 332 22.13 8.30 -18.17
C GLN A 332 21.51 7.26 -17.24
N VAL A 333 22.32 6.66 -16.37
CA VAL A 333 21.89 5.68 -15.37
C VAL A 333 22.42 6.08 -14.01
N ALA A 334 21.61 5.86 -12.97
CA ALA A 334 22.01 6.12 -11.59
C ALA A 334 22.06 4.80 -10.81
N ALA A 335 23.08 4.65 -9.99
CA ALA A 335 23.19 3.57 -9.03
C ALA A 335 23.71 4.14 -7.71
N TYR A 336 23.19 3.66 -6.60
CA TYR A 336 23.49 4.19 -5.28
C TYR A 336 23.62 3.12 -4.22
N PHE A 337 24.30 3.44 -3.12
CA PHE A 337 24.43 2.57 -1.97
C PHE A 337 24.55 3.36 -0.68
N TYR A 338 23.96 2.83 0.40
CA TYR A 338 24.10 3.37 1.74
C TYR A 338 24.89 2.38 2.60
N PHE A 339 26.00 2.83 3.16
CA PHE A 339 26.66 2.10 4.24
C PHE A 339 25.88 2.32 5.54
N ASP A 340 25.47 1.24 6.19
CA ASP A 340 24.64 1.29 7.40
C ASP A 340 25.23 0.39 8.49
N PHE A 341 25.63 1.00 9.61
CA PHE A 341 26.17 0.29 10.77
C PHE A 341 25.16 -0.65 11.45
N ASN A 342 23.86 -0.49 11.17
CA ASN A 342 22.82 -1.37 11.71
C ASN A 342 22.51 -2.56 10.80
N ASP A 343 23.03 -2.58 9.58
CA ASP A 343 22.82 -3.67 8.62
C ASP A 343 24.15 -4.27 8.21
N VAL A 344 24.45 -5.46 8.73
CA VAL A 344 25.71 -6.18 8.47
C VAL A 344 25.95 -6.38 6.97
N LYS A 345 24.88 -6.54 6.16
CA LYS A 345 25.00 -6.71 4.71
C LYS A 345 25.38 -5.41 3.99
N LYS A 346 25.29 -4.26 4.66
CA LYS A 346 25.63 -2.94 4.12
C LYS A 346 26.91 -2.36 4.69
N GLN A 347 27.80 -3.20 5.21
CA GLN A 347 29.08 -2.78 5.78
C GLN A 347 30.28 -3.20 4.93
N HIS A 348 30.06 -4.01 3.89
CA HIS A 348 31.12 -4.59 3.07
C HIS A 348 31.09 -4.06 1.64
N ALA A 349 32.27 -3.71 1.11
CA ALA A 349 32.42 -3.15 -0.23
C ALA A 349 32.06 -4.15 -1.34
N ASP A 350 32.25 -5.46 -1.11
CA ASP A 350 31.84 -6.47 -2.09
C ASP A 350 30.31 -6.49 -2.26
N LEU A 351 29.55 -6.36 -1.18
CA LEU A 351 28.09 -6.31 -1.20
C LEU A 351 27.56 -4.99 -1.80
N MET A 352 28.27 -3.87 -1.58
CA MET A 352 28.03 -2.62 -2.30
C MET A 352 28.18 -2.83 -3.81
N LEU A 353 29.29 -3.41 -4.28
CA LEU A 353 29.53 -3.65 -5.70
C LEU A 353 28.45 -4.53 -6.31
N ARG A 354 28.03 -5.60 -5.62
CA ARG A 354 26.91 -6.46 -6.08
C ARG A 354 25.60 -5.67 -6.21
N SER A 355 25.31 -4.79 -5.25
CA SER A 355 24.12 -3.94 -5.27
C SER A 355 24.14 -2.95 -6.44
N LEU A 356 25.28 -2.31 -6.71
CA LEU A 356 25.44 -1.40 -7.85
C LEU A 356 25.31 -2.15 -9.18
N VAL A 357 25.93 -3.35 -9.29
CA VAL A 357 25.79 -4.20 -10.48
C VAL A 357 24.34 -4.61 -10.70
N CYS A 358 23.59 -5.00 -9.65
CA CYS A 358 22.16 -5.30 -9.76
C CYS A 358 21.37 -4.11 -10.33
N GLN A 359 21.59 -2.91 -9.80
CA GLN A 359 20.89 -1.69 -10.24
C GLN A 359 21.20 -1.34 -11.70
N LEU A 360 22.46 -1.46 -12.12
CA LEU A 360 22.87 -1.19 -13.50
C LEU A 360 22.35 -2.26 -14.46
N LEU A 361 22.35 -3.54 -14.06
CA LEU A 361 21.79 -4.63 -14.87
C LEU A 361 20.28 -4.48 -15.09
N GLN A 362 19.55 -4.04 -14.06
CA GLN A 362 18.11 -3.77 -14.16
C GLN A 362 17.82 -2.62 -15.15
N GLN A 363 18.74 -1.67 -15.29
CA GLN A 363 18.67 -0.54 -16.22
C GLN A 363 19.30 -0.84 -17.60
N SER A 364 20.01 -1.96 -17.77
CA SER A 364 20.71 -2.31 -19.01
C SER A 364 19.82 -3.10 -19.98
N VAL A 365 19.85 -2.76 -21.27
CA VAL A 365 19.09 -3.48 -22.31
C VAL A 365 19.65 -4.90 -22.54
N GLU A 366 20.97 -5.06 -22.50
CA GLU A 366 21.64 -6.35 -22.69
C GLU A 366 22.32 -6.82 -21.40
N ILE A 367 22.35 -8.14 -21.18
CA ILE A 367 23.15 -8.74 -20.11
C ILE A 367 24.59 -8.85 -20.63
N PRO A 368 25.57 -8.20 -19.98
CA PRO A 368 26.96 -8.35 -20.37
C PRO A 368 27.39 -9.82 -20.35
N THR A 369 28.01 -10.30 -21.42
CA THR A 369 28.42 -11.71 -21.60
C THR A 369 29.30 -12.25 -20.46
N GLY A 370 30.09 -11.38 -19.82
CA GLY A 370 30.89 -11.72 -18.63
C GLY A 370 30.06 -12.07 -17.39
N LEU A 371 28.84 -11.52 -17.24
CA LEU A 371 27.96 -11.80 -16.09
C LEU A 371 27.10 -13.06 -16.31
N ASP A 372 26.74 -13.33 -17.56
CA ASP A 372 26.03 -14.57 -17.93
C ASP A 372 26.93 -15.79 -17.69
N THR A 373 28.22 -15.70 -18.06
CA THR A 373 29.23 -16.75 -17.81
C THR A 373 29.57 -16.97 -16.34
N LEU A 374 29.58 -15.92 -15.50
CA LEU A 374 29.85 -16.04 -14.06
C LEU A 374 28.66 -16.59 -13.25
N SER A 375 27.44 -16.47 -13.78
CA SER A 375 26.21 -16.93 -13.15
C SER A 375 25.71 -18.28 -13.68
N SER A 376 26.35 -18.80 -14.74
CA SER A 376 26.14 -20.12 -15.34
C SER A 376 26.37 -21.21 -14.32
#